data_AF-A0A7G8PUZ6-F1
#
_entry.id   AF-A0A7G8PUZ6-F1
#
_cell.length_a   1.000
_cell.length_b   1.000
_cell.length_c   1.000
_cell.angle_alpha   90.00
_cell.angle_beta   90.00
_cell.angle_gamma   90.00
#
_symmetry.space_group_name_H-M   'P 1'
#
loop_
_entity.id
_entity.type
_entity.pdbx_description
1 polymer ?
#
loop_
_entity_poly.entity_id
_entity_poly.type
_entity_poly.pdbx_seq_one_letter_code
_entity_poly.pdbx_strand_id
1 'polypeptide(L)'
;MTHTKFNEILSKGIATDTFLADLNYNVYRKIFDRVNHSRLEKTEQKLFNYIRINAKENAILSIARVYDSESKKYKTRCIDELINNSVGISISYPFELFPNKWEEFESKYKLIFDKMEVDKMEPQNYIRHFIAFYRKFKTSDSSFQHLKNWRDKILAHNEPFDSSELNIDFEEIEFLILIPKSIIEYASTFMDTENSIIMFDGRSDSYFIDDLISKYVG
;
A
#
# COMPACT_ATOMS: atom_id res chain seq x y z
N MET A 1 6.81 25.10 -10.98
CA MET A 1 7.89 24.30 -10.35
C MET A 1 7.36 23.21 -9.39
N THR A 2 6.14 23.34 -8.85
CA THR A 2 5.50 22.38 -7.93
C THR A 2 5.01 21.09 -8.61
N HIS A 3 4.45 21.15 -9.82
CA HIS A 3 3.89 19.97 -10.51
C HIS A 3 4.94 18.91 -10.88
N THR A 4 6.12 19.31 -11.37
CA THR A 4 7.20 18.38 -11.74
C THR A 4 7.70 17.57 -10.54
N LYS A 5 7.88 18.22 -9.39
CA LYS A 5 8.33 17.55 -8.15
C LYS A 5 7.26 16.60 -7.61
N PHE A 6 5.99 16.98 -7.64
CA PHE A 6 4.87 16.12 -7.25
C PHE A 6 4.77 14.86 -8.12
N ASN A 7 4.90 15.03 -9.44
CA ASN A 7 4.92 13.91 -10.38
C ASN A 7 6.12 12.99 -10.16
N GLU A 8 7.29 13.53 -9.83
CA GLU A 8 8.46 12.71 -9.46
C GLU A 8 8.25 11.96 -8.13
N ILE A 9 7.65 12.59 -7.12
CA ILE A 9 7.33 11.92 -5.85
C ILE A 9 6.36 10.75 -6.10
N LEU A 10 5.30 11.00 -6.87
CA LEU A 10 4.30 10.00 -7.22
C LEU A 10 4.90 8.85 -8.05
N SER A 11 5.60 9.17 -9.14
CA SER A 11 6.08 8.16 -10.11
C SER A 11 7.40 7.49 -9.74
N LYS A 12 8.26 8.13 -8.93
CA LYS A 12 9.59 7.61 -8.57
C LYS A 12 9.70 7.37 -7.07
N GLY A 13 9.11 6.30 -6.56
CA GLY A 13 9.37 5.85 -5.18
C GLY A 13 8.13 5.34 -4.50
N ILE A 14 7.22 6.24 -4.10
CA ILE A 14 6.08 5.86 -3.28
C ILE A 14 5.12 4.92 -4.02
N ALA A 15 4.83 5.15 -5.30
CA ALA A 15 3.99 4.23 -6.09
C ALA A 15 4.65 2.87 -6.28
N THR A 16 5.97 2.84 -6.50
CA THR A 16 6.73 1.59 -6.61
C THR A 16 6.74 0.81 -5.31
N ASP A 17 7.04 1.45 -4.18
CA ASP A 17 7.03 0.79 -2.87
C ASP A 17 5.62 0.34 -2.46
N THR A 18 4.59 1.13 -2.80
CA THR A 18 3.19 0.74 -2.59
C THR A 18 2.79 -0.45 -3.45
N PHE A 19 3.19 -0.47 -4.72
CA PHE A 19 2.97 -1.60 -5.62
C PHE A 19 3.68 -2.87 -5.12
N LEU A 20 4.95 -2.76 -4.73
CA LEU A 20 5.71 -3.89 -4.21
C LEU A 20 5.10 -4.43 -2.92
N ALA A 21 4.61 -3.54 -2.04
CA ALA A 21 3.86 -3.95 -0.85
C ALA A 21 2.61 -4.75 -1.20
N ASP A 22 1.79 -4.23 -2.12
CA ASP A 22 0.56 -4.86 -2.58
C ASP A 22 0.80 -6.22 -3.26
N LEU A 23 1.77 -6.29 -4.16
CA LEU A 23 2.17 -7.53 -4.83
C LEU A 23 2.57 -8.61 -3.82
N ASN A 24 3.49 -8.27 -2.92
CA ASN A 24 4.01 -9.22 -1.94
C ASN A 24 2.93 -9.63 -0.92
N TYR A 25 2.04 -8.72 -0.52
CA TYR A 25 0.90 -9.05 0.32
C TYR A 25 -0.03 -10.06 -0.37
N ASN A 26 -0.34 -9.87 -1.64
CA ASN A 26 -1.20 -10.79 -2.39
C ASN A 26 -0.52 -12.18 -2.58
N VAL A 27 0.78 -12.22 -2.83
CA VAL A 27 1.57 -13.47 -2.85
C VAL A 27 1.48 -14.18 -1.49
N TYR A 28 1.72 -13.45 -0.39
CA TYR A 28 1.65 -13.96 0.97
C TYR A 28 0.28 -14.57 1.29
N ARG A 29 -0.81 -13.83 0.99
CA ARG A 29 -2.19 -14.24 1.24
C ARG A 29 -2.58 -15.47 0.43
N LYS A 30 -2.31 -15.48 -0.88
CA LYS A 30 -2.63 -16.63 -1.76
C LYS A 30 -1.97 -17.92 -1.31
N ILE A 31 -0.69 -17.84 -0.90
CA ILE A 31 0.02 -19.02 -0.40
C ILE A 31 -0.55 -19.44 0.96
N PHE A 32 -0.81 -18.51 1.88
CA PHE A 32 -1.42 -18.82 3.17
C PHE A 32 -2.76 -19.55 3.02
N ASP A 33 -3.65 -19.03 2.17
CA ASP A 33 -5.01 -19.55 2.01
C ASP A 33 -5.05 -20.92 1.33
N ARG A 34 -4.14 -21.18 0.39
CA ARG A 34 -4.21 -22.39 -0.46
C ARG A 34 -3.23 -23.48 -0.08
N VAL A 35 -2.05 -23.13 0.43
CA VAL A 35 -0.99 -24.10 0.72
C VAL A 35 -1.17 -24.70 2.12
N ASN A 36 -1.57 -23.90 3.12
CA ASN A 36 -1.73 -24.40 4.50
C ASN A 36 -2.80 -25.51 4.62
N HIS A 37 -3.72 -25.61 3.67
CA HIS A 37 -4.80 -26.60 3.66
C HIS A 37 -4.60 -27.71 2.61
N SER A 38 -3.49 -27.71 1.89
CA SER A 38 -3.23 -28.63 0.78
C SER A 38 -2.39 -29.86 1.20
N ARG A 39 -2.60 -31.00 0.52
CA ARG A 39 -1.82 -32.23 0.71
C ARG A 39 -0.54 -32.20 -0.13
N LEU A 40 0.30 -31.20 0.07
CA LEU A 40 1.58 -31.08 -0.62
C LEU A 40 2.64 -32.01 -0.04
N GLU A 41 3.62 -32.40 -0.85
CA GLU A 41 4.80 -33.10 -0.35
C GLU A 41 5.63 -32.21 0.56
N LYS A 42 6.42 -32.81 1.47
CA LYS A 42 7.21 -32.08 2.47
C LYS A 42 8.16 -31.04 1.85
N THR A 43 8.73 -31.32 0.68
CA THR A 43 9.65 -30.40 -0.02
C THR A 43 8.90 -29.20 -0.61
N GLU A 44 7.71 -29.43 -1.16
CA GLU A 44 6.84 -28.40 -1.73
C GLU A 44 6.30 -27.49 -0.62
N GLN A 45 5.87 -28.07 0.50
CA GLN A 45 5.48 -27.32 1.69
C GLN A 45 6.60 -26.40 2.18
N LYS A 46 7.86 -26.87 2.17
CA LYS A 46 9.02 -26.03 2.53
C LYS A 46 9.23 -24.89 1.53
N LEU A 47 9.13 -25.16 0.23
CA LEU A 47 9.27 -24.14 -0.81
C LEU A 47 8.20 -23.05 -0.67
N PHE A 48 6.93 -23.42 -0.58
CA PHE A 48 5.84 -22.46 -0.45
C PHE A 48 5.91 -21.69 0.87
N ASN A 49 6.30 -22.34 1.98
CA ASN A 49 6.55 -21.64 3.23
C ASN A 49 7.69 -20.62 3.12
N TYR A 50 8.77 -20.96 2.42
CA TYR A 50 9.85 -20.01 2.16
C TYR A 50 9.36 -18.81 1.36
N ILE A 51 8.64 -19.02 0.24
CA ILE A 51 8.08 -17.94 -0.58
C ILE A 51 7.13 -17.07 0.27
N ARG A 52 6.27 -17.69 1.07
CA ARG A 52 5.30 -17.02 1.96
C ARG A 52 5.98 -16.08 2.94
N ILE A 53 7.03 -16.54 3.63
CA ILE A 53 7.77 -15.75 4.61
C ILE A 53 8.47 -14.57 3.94
N ASN A 54 9.18 -14.81 2.83
CA ASN A 54 9.85 -13.75 2.09
C ASN A 54 8.86 -12.71 1.54
N ALA A 55 7.69 -13.14 1.06
CA ALA A 55 6.64 -12.24 0.61
C ALA A 55 6.12 -11.38 1.77
N LYS A 56 5.84 -11.97 2.94
CA LYS A 56 5.45 -11.22 4.14
C LYS A 56 6.50 -10.16 4.51
N GLU A 57 7.77 -10.54 4.59
CA GLU A 57 8.88 -9.63 4.93
C GLU A 57 9.02 -8.50 3.92
N ASN A 58 8.99 -8.81 2.61
CA ASN A 58 9.08 -7.81 1.55
C ASN A 58 7.88 -6.86 1.54
N ALA A 59 6.68 -7.34 1.85
CA ALA A 59 5.51 -6.49 2.00
C ALA A 59 5.74 -5.47 3.14
N ILE A 60 6.12 -5.95 4.32
CA ILE A 60 6.35 -5.12 5.50
C ILE A 60 7.48 -4.11 5.27
N LEU A 61 8.60 -4.53 4.67
CA LEU A 61 9.71 -3.64 4.32
C LEU A 61 9.30 -2.55 3.32
N SER A 62 8.47 -2.90 2.33
CA SER A 62 7.99 -1.94 1.33
C SER A 62 7.01 -0.95 1.96
N ILE A 63 6.08 -1.42 2.79
CA ILE A 63 5.19 -0.57 3.60
C ILE A 63 6.04 0.35 4.48
N ALA A 64 7.01 -0.17 5.21
CA ALA A 64 7.86 0.61 6.10
C ALA A 64 8.58 1.77 5.37
N ARG A 65 8.99 1.59 4.12
CA ARG A 65 9.56 2.66 3.28
C ARG A 65 8.54 3.74 2.93
N VAL A 66 7.29 3.37 2.65
CA VAL A 66 6.19 4.32 2.38
C VAL A 66 5.89 5.21 3.59
N TYR A 67 6.00 4.64 4.80
CA TYR A 67 5.70 5.33 6.05
C TYR A 67 6.92 5.91 6.77
N ASP A 68 8.10 5.84 6.14
CA ASP A 68 9.32 6.39 6.74
C ASP A 68 9.27 7.93 6.79
N SER A 69 10.13 8.51 7.62
CA SER A 69 10.24 9.98 7.69
C SER A 69 10.90 10.53 6.43
N GLU A 70 10.58 11.78 6.09
CA GLU A 70 11.25 12.46 4.96
C GLU A 70 12.78 12.47 5.18
N SER A 71 13.49 11.78 4.29
CA SER A 71 14.94 11.78 4.27
C SER A 71 15.44 12.66 3.13
N LYS A 72 16.46 13.48 3.38
CA LYS A 72 17.14 14.25 2.33
C LYS A 72 17.63 13.38 1.16
N LYS A 73 17.90 12.09 1.42
CA LYS A 73 18.41 11.14 0.43
C LYS A 73 17.31 10.41 -0.36
N TYR A 74 16.12 10.20 0.23
CA TYR A 74 15.06 9.35 -0.33
C TYR A 74 13.67 10.00 -0.23
N LYS A 75 13.57 11.29 -0.58
CA LYS A 75 12.37 12.10 -0.39
C LYS A 75 11.11 11.53 -1.06
N THR A 76 11.26 10.93 -2.24
CA THR A 76 10.14 10.51 -3.09
C THR A 76 9.51 9.19 -2.68
N ARG A 77 10.00 8.54 -1.60
CA ARG A 77 9.51 7.23 -1.15
C ARG A 77 8.42 7.31 -0.09
N CYS A 78 8.25 8.45 0.61
CA CYS A 78 7.37 8.54 1.76
C CYS A 78 6.07 9.32 1.49
N ILE A 79 5.01 8.90 2.18
CA ILE A 79 3.68 9.52 2.12
C ILE A 79 3.66 10.92 2.74
N ASP A 80 4.52 11.20 3.72
CA ASP A 80 4.68 12.54 4.29
C ASP A 80 5.05 13.56 3.22
N GLU A 81 5.99 13.23 2.33
CA GLU A 81 6.43 14.11 1.24
C GLU A 81 5.30 14.28 0.21
N LEU A 82 4.57 13.20 -0.12
CA LEU A 82 3.43 13.29 -1.04
C LEU A 82 2.35 14.24 -0.51
N ILE A 83 2.00 14.11 0.77
CA ILE A 83 1.06 14.99 1.45
C ILE A 83 1.54 16.44 1.41
N ASN A 84 2.78 16.71 1.80
CA ASN A 84 3.32 18.06 1.86
C ASN A 84 3.34 18.75 0.49
N ASN A 85 3.56 18.00 -0.59
CA ASN A 85 3.55 18.54 -1.95
C ASN A 85 2.16 18.51 -2.62
N SER A 86 1.17 17.83 -2.04
CA SER A 86 -0.22 17.84 -2.52
C SER A 86 -0.97 19.14 -2.18
N VAL A 87 -0.51 19.86 -1.14
CA VAL A 87 -1.13 21.11 -0.70
C VAL A 87 -0.93 22.19 -1.76
N GLY A 88 -2.04 22.70 -2.30
CA GLY A 88 -2.04 23.80 -3.28
C GLY A 88 -2.02 23.36 -4.75
N ILE A 89 -2.05 22.05 -5.04
CA ILE A 89 -2.30 21.57 -6.40
C ILE A 89 -3.81 21.63 -6.66
N SER A 90 -4.20 22.27 -7.76
CA SER A 90 -5.59 22.35 -8.19
C SER A 90 -6.10 21.00 -8.69
N ILE A 91 -7.40 20.81 -8.53
CA ILE A 91 -8.12 19.70 -9.14
C ILE A 91 -8.43 20.11 -10.58
N SER A 92 -8.02 19.30 -11.54
CA SER A 92 -8.31 19.53 -12.97
C SER A 92 -9.28 18.52 -13.55
N TYR A 93 -9.84 17.63 -12.72
CA TYR A 93 -10.75 16.61 -13.21
C TYR A 93 -12.06 17.21 -13.73
N PRO A 94 -12.47 16.88 -14.97
CA PRO A 94 -13.75 17.35 -15.49
C PRO A 94 -14.88 16.49 -14.92
N PHE A 95 -15.26 16.73 -13.66
CA PHE A 95 -16.33 15.97 -12.98
C PHE A 95 -17.66 16.00 -13.74
N GLU A 96 -17.92 17.07 -14.49
CA GLU A 96 -19.09 17.20 -15.35
C GLU A 96 -19.12 16.15 -16.48
N LEU A 97 -17.95 15.70 -16.94
CA LEU A 97 -17.83 14.69 -17.99
C LEU A 97 -17.81 13.26 -17.44
N PHE A 98 -17.43 13.08 -16.17
CA PHE A 98 -17.26 11.76 -15.55
C PHE A 98 -17.73 11.72 -14.08
N PRO A 99 -19.02 11.95 -13.81
CA PRO A 99 -19.53 12.05 -12.44
C PRO A 99 -19.32 10.77 -11.62
N ASN A 100 -19.43 9.61 -12.25
CA ASN A 100 -19.36 8.30 -11.57
C ASN A 100 -17.95 7.95 -11.07
N LYS A 101 -16.91 8.63 -11.54
CA LYS A 101 -15.52 8.29 -11.19
C LYS A 101 -15.19 8.58 -9.74
N TRP A 102 -15.83 9.59 -9.16
CA TRP A 102 -15.74 9.85 -7.72
C TRP A 102 -16.43 8.76 -6.91
N GLU A 103 -17.65 8.34 -7.30
CA GLU A 103 -18.39 7.27 -6.63
C GLU A 103 -17.64 5.93 -6.70
N GLU A 104 -17.04 5.61 -7.85
CA GLU A 104 -16.15 4.45 -8.02
C GLU A 104 -14.96 4.51 -7.04
N PHE A 105 -14.33 5.68 -6.91
CA PHE A 105 -13.21 5.91 -6.00
C PHE A 105 -13.64 5.76 -4.52
N GLU A 106 -14.74 6.38 -4.12
CA GLU A 106 -15.32 6.25 -2.76
C GLU A 106 -15.64 4.79 -2.44
N SER A 107 -16.28 4.07 -3.37
CA SER A 107 -16.60 2.65 -3.19
C SER A 107 -15.34 1.78 -3.06
N LYS A 108 -14.30 2.07 -3.84
CA LYS A 108 -13.03 1.32 -3.80
C LYS A 108 -12.27 1.56 -2.49
N TYR A 109 -12.30 2.77 -1.96
CA TYR A 109 -11.58 3.17 -0.75
C TYR A 109 -12.49 3.35 0.47
N LYS A 110 -13.65 2.71 0.49
CA LYS A 110 -14.67 2.87 1.54
C LYS A 110 -14.11 2.81 2.97
N LEU A 111 -13.21 1.86 3.24
CA LEU A 111 -12.58 1.73 4.56
C LEU A 111 -11.81 2.99 4.99
N ILE A 112 -11.17 3.69 4.05
CA ILE A 112 -10.48 4.96 4.32
C ILE A 112 -11.50 6.06 4.64
N PHE A 113 -12.58 6.16 3.88
CA PHE A 113 -13.66 7.13 4.14
C PHE A 113 -14.36 6.87 5.48
N ASP A 114 -14.66 5.61 5.80
CA ASP A 114 -15.22 5.21 7.09
C ASP A 114 -14.30 5.65 8.25
N LYS A 115 -12.98 5.50 8.09
CA LYS A 115 -11.97 5.93 9.08
C LYS A 115 -11.77 7.45 9.14
N MET A 116 -12.13 8.18 8.09
CA MET A 116 -12.16 9.65 8.10
C MET A 116 -13.36 10.19 8.87
N GLU A 117 -14.36 9.36 9.19
CA GLU A 117 -15.59 9.75 9.89
C GLU A 117 -16.38 10.84 9.10
N VAL A 118 -16.49 10.67 7.77
CA VAL A 118 -17.16 11.62 6.87
C VAL A 118 -18.28 10.92 6.10
N ASP A 119 -19.53 11.37 6.27
CA ASP A 119 -20.70 10.76 5.62
C ASP A 119 -20.78 11.02 4.11
N LYS A 120 -20.37 12.22 3.67
CA LYS A 120 -20.29 12.62 2.26
C LYS A 120 -19.12 13.55 2.04
N MET A 121 -18.32 13.27 1.03
CA MET A 121 -17.13 14.05 0.72
C MET A 121 -17.19 14.51 -0.72
N GLU A 122 -17.05 15.82 -0.93
CA GLU A 122 -16.79 16.30 -2.28
C GLU A 122 -15.32 16.07 -2.63
N PRO A 123 -14.99 15.76 -3.90
CA PRO A 123 -13.62 15.50 -4.33
C PRO A 123 -12.63 16.57 -3.86
N GLN A 124 -13.01 17.85 -3.93
CA GLN A 124 -12.20 18.99 -3.49
C GLN A 124 -11.76 18.96 -2.03
N ASN A 125 -12.49 18.27 -1.19
CA ASN A 125 -12.20 18.18 0.23
C ASN A 125 -11.30 16.98 0.55
N TYR A 126 -11.10 16.03 -0.36
CA TYR A 126 -10.41 14.77 -0.08
C TYR A 126 -9.03 14.96 0.54
N ILE A 127 -8.13 15.71 -0.10
CA ILE A 127 -6.76 15.91 0.41
C ILE A 127 -6.78 16.50 1.83
N ARG A 128 -7.66 17.46 2.09
CA ARG A 128 -7.77 18.08 3.42
C ARG A 128 -8.16 17.05 4.49
N HIS A 129 -9.18 16.23 4.21
CA HIS A 129 -9.65 15.20 5.14
C HIS A 129 -8.63 14.06 5.28
N PHE A 130 -7.99 13.66 4.18
CA PHE A 130 -6.91 12.67 4.17
C PHE A 130 -5.74 13.09 5.05
N ILE A 131 -5.32 14.35 4.98
CA ILE A 131 -4.24 14.88 5.83
C ILE A 131 -4.61 14.80 7.31
N ALA A 132 -5.85 15.16 7.67
CA ALA A 132 -6.32 15.08 9.05
C ALA A 132 -6.36 13.62 9.55
N PHE A 133 -6.93 12.72 8.74
CA PHE A 133 -6.94 11.28 8.99
C PHE A 133 -5.54 10.73 9.17
N TYR A 134 -4.63 11.00 8.25
CA TYR A 134 -3.27 10.45 8.25
C TYR A 134 -2.47 10.92 9.47
N ARG A 135 -2.64 12.18 9.89
CA ARG A 135 -2.03 12.69 11.14
C ARG A 135 -2.56 11.96 12.38
N LYS A 136 -3.88 11.75 12.48
CA LYS A 136 -4.51 10.96 13.56
C LYS A 136 -3.92 9.54 13.55
N PHE A 137 -3.94 8.88 12.39
CA PHE A 137 -3.41 7.54 12.17
C PHE A 137 -1.97 7.37 12.71
N LYS A 138 -1.03 8.25 12.35
CA LYS A 138 0.37 8.15 12.84
C LYS A 138 0.52 8.24 14.36
N THR A 139 -0.42 8.92 15.04
CA THR A 139 -0.31 9.20 16.47
C THR A 139 -1.04 8.19 17.34
N SER A 140 -2.17 7.65 16.86
CA SER A 140 -3.10 6.88 17.70
C SER A 140 -3.37 5.46 17.20
N ASP A 141 -3.03 5.13 15.97
CA ASP A 141 -3.37 3.83 15.39
C ASP A 141 -2.31 2.77 15.75
N SER A 142 -2.78 1.64 16.29
CA SER A 142 -1.92 0.52 16.69
C SER A 142 -1.15 -0.08 15.52
N SER A 143 -1.77 -0.10 14.34
CA SER A 143 -1.17 -0.70 13.14
C SER A 143 0.10 0.03 12.71
N PHE A 144 0.12 1.35 12.90
CA PHE A 144 1.32 2.14 12.63
C PHE A 144 2.46 1.83 13.63
N GLN A 145 2.14 1.60 14.90
CA GLN A 145 3.13 1.25 15.92
C GLN A 145 3.67 -0.16 15.71
N HIS A 146 2.80 -1.11 15.35
CA HIS A 146 3.20 -2.45 14.95
C HIS A 146 4.17 -2.38 13.77
N LEU A 147 3.83 -1.66 12.69
CA LEU A 147 4.71 -1.48 11.53
C LEU A 147 6.12 -1.01 11.91
N LYS A 148 6.23 -0.04 12.84
CA LYS A 148 7.54 0.43 13.32
C LYS A 148 8.33 -0.66 14.02
N ASN A 149 7.71 -1.35 14.98
CA ASN A 149 8.34 -2.45 15.72
C ASN A 149 8.80 -3.55 14.77
N TRP A 150 8.00 -3.84 13.74
CA TRP A 150 8.31 -4.81 12.70
C TRP A 150 9.51 -4.42 11.86
N ARG A 151 9.51 -3.19 11.32
CA ARG A 151 10.63 -2.66 10.56
C ARG A 151 11.91 -2.75 11.38
N ASP A 152 11.86 -2.32 12.64
CA ASP A 152 13.04 -2.28 13.51
C ASP A 152 13.56 -3.70 13.79
N LYS A 153 12.67 -4.68 13.99
CA LYS A 153 13.06 -6.09 14.13
C LYS A 153 13.66 -6.66 12.83
N ILE A 154 13.00 -6.49 11.68
CA ILE A 154 13.52 -7.00 10.40
C ILE A 154 14.90 -6.39 10.07
N LEU A 155 15.10 -5.10 10.35
CA LEU A 155 16.38 -4.43 10.09
C LEU A 155 17.47 -4.73 11.13
N ALA A 156 17.11 -4.98 12.39
CA ALA A 156 18.07 -5.29 13.45
C ALA A 156 18.64 -6.71 13.37
N HIS A 157 17.90 -7.65 12.75
CA HIS A 157 18.30 -9.04 12.66
C HIS A 157 19.15 -9.31 11.41
N ASN A 158 20.48 -9.23 11.56
CA ASN A 158 21.46 -9.97 10.74
C ASN A 158 21.59 -11.46 11.18
N GLU A 159 20.65 -11.96 12.00
CA GLU A 159 20.58 -13.33 12.53
C GLU A 159 19.19 -13.93 12.23
N PRO A 160 19.04 -15.27 12.17
CA PRO A 160 17.78 -15.91 11.81
C PRO A 160 16.66 -15.52 12.78
N PHE A 161 15.78 -14.65 12.30
CA PHE A 161 14.66 -14.10 13.05
C PHE A 161 13.46 -15.04 13.01
N ASP A 162 12.88 -15.37 14.17
CA ASP A 162 11.64 -16.13 14.25
C ASP A 162 10.43 -15.24 13.96
N SER A 163 10.02 -15.24 12.70
CA SER A 163 8.85 -14.50 12.20
C SER A 163 7.50 -14.91 12.83
N SER A 164 7.47 -15.94 13.68
CA SER A 164 6.27 -16.39 14.41
C SER A 164 5.89 -15.49 15.60
N GLU A 165 6.83 -14.72 16.16
CA GLU A 165 6.56 -13.80 17.27
C GLU A 165 5.88 -12.50 16.84
N LEU A 166 5.69 -12.31 15.54
CA LEU A 166 5.14 -11.10 14.99
C LEU A 166 3.78 -11.39 14.32
N ASN A 167 2.73 -11.13 15.10
CA ASN A 167 1.33 -11.20 14.71
C ASN A 167 0.89 -9.83 14.17
N ILE A 168 1.12 -9.61 12.88
CA ILE A 168 0.34 -8.65 12.10
C ILE A 168 -0.69 -9.46 11.34
N ASP A 169 -1.97 -9.08 11.46
CA ASP A 169 -3.03 -9.76 10.72
C ASP A 169 -3.08 -9.27 9.27
N PHE A 170 -3.83 -10.00 8.43
CA PHE A 170 -3.90 -9.69 7.00
C PHE A 170 -4.61 -8.36 6.76
N GLU A 171 -5.59 -8.05 7.60
CA GLU A 171 -6.40 -6.86 7.58
C GLU A 171 -5.57 -5.62 7.88
N GLU A 172 -4.62 -5.72 8.81
CA GLU A 172 -3.69 -4.66 9.17
C GLU A 172 -2.73 -4.36 8.02
N ILE A 173 -2.12 -5.38 7.41
CA ILE A 173 -1.26 -5.18 6.23
C ILE A 173 -2.06 -4.55 5.08
N GLU A 174 -3.27 -5.07 4.82
CA GLU A 174 -4.16 -4.55 3.78
C GLU A 174 -4.51 -3.08 4.01
N PHE A 175 -4.87 -2.71 5.25
CA PHE A 175 -5.18 -1.34 5.62
C PHE A 175 -3.97 -0.41 5.44
N LEU A 176 -2.78 -0.84 5.86
CA LEU A 176 -1.55 -0.09 5.68
C LEU A 176 -1.21 0.14 4.20
N ILE A 177 -1.58 -0.77 3.31
CA ILE A 177 -1.40 -0.63 1.86
C ILE A 177 -2.49 0.26 1.23
N LEU A 178 -3.72 0.20 1.73
CA LEU A 178 -4.85 0.98 1.21
C LEU A 178 -4.65 2.49 1.34
N ILE A 179 -4.06 2.94 2.45
CA ILE A 179 -3.81 4.37 2.72
C ILE A 179 -2.99 5.02 1.58
N PRO A 180 -1.76 4.58 1.25
CA PRO A 180 -1.00 5.18 0.16
C PRO A 180 -1.65 4.94 -1.21
N LYS A 181 -2.27 3.79 -1.47
CA LYS A 181 -3.01 3.56 -2.73
C LYS A 181 -4.08 4.63 -2.96
N SER A 182 -4.83 4.99 -1.92
CA SER A 182 -5.93 5.97 -2.03
C SER A 182 -5.45 7.37 -2.44
N ILE A 183 -4.38 7.89 -1.83
CA ILE A 183 -3.85 9.22 -2.17
C ILE A 183 -3.12 9.22 -3.53
N ILE A 184 -2.44 8.13 -3.89
CA ILE A 184 -1.79 8.00 -5.21
C ILE A 184 -2.85 7.96 -6.31
N GLU A 185 -3.91 7.16 -6.14
CA GLU A 185 -5.01 7.09 -7.11
C GLU A 185 -5.74 8.43 -7.23
N TYR A 186 -6.00 9.07 -6.08
CA TYR A 186 -6.63 10.38 -6.08
C TYR A 186 -5.79 11.40 -6.86
N ALA A 187 -4.48 11.45 -6.60
CA ALA A 187 -3.58 12.35 -7.26
C ALA A 187 -3.46 12.08 -8.77
N SER A 188 -3.45 10.81 -9.15
CA SER A 188 -3.33 10.39 -10.57
C SER A 188 -4.62 10.62 -11.35
N THR A 189 -5.76 10.54 -10.68
CA THR A 189 -7.07 10.59 -11.33
C THR A 189 -7.67 11.98 -11.31
N PHE A 190 -7.59 12.69 -10.18
CA PHE A 190 -8.33 13.93 -9.97
C PHE A 190 -7.49 15.21 -9.97
N MET A 191 -6.19 15.13 -9.70
CA MET A 191 -5.32 16.30 -9.59
C MET A 191 -4.66 16.65 -10.92
N ASP A 192 -4.34 17.93 -11.11
CA ASP A 192 -3.66 18.42 -12.30
C ASP A 192 -2.20 17.99 -12.35
N THR A 193 -1.98 16.79 -12.88
CA THR A 193 -0.68 16.16 -13.01
C THR A 193 -0.33 16.02 -14.48
N GLU A 194 0.85 16.53 -14.88
CA GLU A 194 1.33 16.48 -16.27
C GLU A 194 1.54 15.04 -16.80
N ASN A 195 1.44 14.01 -15.96
CA ASN A 195 1.63 12.61 -16.33
C ASN A 195 0.47 11.75 -15.85
N SER A 196 -0.16 11.00 -16.76
CA SER A 196 -0.98 9.85 -16.39
C SER A 196 -0.08 8.81 -15.74
N ILE A 197 -0.19 8.65 -14.42
CA ILE A 197 0.55 7.63 -13.69
C ILE A 197 -0.09 6.28 -13.96
N ILE A 198 0.71 5.33 -14.44
CA ILE A 198 0.27 3.93 -14.54
C ILE A 198 0.18 3.40 -13.11
N MET A 199 -1.06 3.26 -12.64
CA MET A 199 -1.37 2.56 -11.40
C MET A 199 -1.14 1.07 -11.62
N PHE A 200 -0.06 0.54 -11.04
CA PHE A 200 0.22 -0.89 -11.08
C PHE A 200 -0.68 -1.63 -10.07
N ASP A 201 -1.30 -2.72 -10.50
CA ASP A 201 -2.17 -3.56 -9.66
C ASP A 201 -1.41 -4.80 -9.19
N GLY A 202 -0.86 -4.75 -7.98
CA GLY A 202 -0.11 -5.86 -7.38
C GLY A 202 -0.94 -7.14 -7.24
N ARG A 203 -2.27 -7.02 -7.17
CA ARG A 203 -3.17 -8.18 -7.15
C ARG A 203 -3.14 -8.92 -8.48
N SER A 204 -3.32 -8.21 -9.58
CA SER A 204 -3.26 -8.81 -10.92
C SER A 204 -1.87 -9.39 -11.21
N ASP A 205 -0.82 -8.66 -10.84
CA ASP A 205 0.56 -9.12 -11.04
C ASP A 205 0.94 -10.32 -10.15
N SER A 206 0.14 -10.65 -9.13
CA SER A 206 0.33 -11.86 -8.33
C SER A 206 -0.32 -13.12 -8.93
N TYR A 207 -0.98 -13.06 -10.09
CA TYR A 207 -1.66 -14.23 -10.69
C TYR A 207 -0.71 -15.38 -11.02
N PHE A 208 0.58 -15.11 -11.27
CA PHE A 208 1.57 -16.18 -11.49
C PHE A 208 1.69 -17.15 -10.30
N ILE A 209 1.35 -16.70 -9.08
CA ILE A 209 1.32 -17.57 -7.90
C ILE A 209 0.16 -18.55 -7.97
N ASP A 210 -0.98 -18.15 -8.54
CA ASP A 210 -2.10 -19.07 -8.72
C ASP A 210 -1.73 -20.19 -9.69
N ASP A 211 -1.11 -19.83 -10.81
CA ASP A 211 -0.58 -20.79 -11.78
C ASP A 211 0.47 -21.70 -11.14
N LEU A 212 1.38 -21.14 -10.33
CA LEU A 212 2.38 -21.92 -9.62
C LEU A 212 1.72 -22.91 -8.65
N ILE A 213 0.82 -22.46 -7.78
CA ILE A 213 0.12 -23.30 -6.80
C ILE A 213 -0.67 -24.40 -7.51
N SER A 214 -1.37 -24.10 -8.60
CA SER A 214 -2.20 -25.07 -9.34
C SER A 214 -1.41 -26.26 -9.91
N LYS A 215 -0.11 -26.10 -10.15
CA LYS A 215 0.77 -27.18 -10.60
C LYS A 215 1.04 -28.23 -9.52
N TYR A 216 0.85 -27.87 -8.25
CA TYR A 216 1.16 -28.70 -7.10
C TYR A 216 -0.08 -29.07 -6.28
N VAL A 217 -1.08 -28.18 -6.28
CA VAL A 217 -2.37 -28.36 -5.61
C VAL A 217 -3.41 -28.49 -6.73
N GLY A 218 -3.73 -29.74 -7.09
CA GLY A 218 -4.74 -30.06 -8.10
C GLY A 218 -6.15 -29.64 -7.71
#